data_AF-A0A955XAA3-F1
#
_entry.id   AF-A0A955XAA3-F1
#
_cell.length_a   1.000
_cell.length_b   1.000
_cell.length_c   1.000
_cell.angle_alpha   90.00
_cell.angle_beta   90.00
_cell.angle_gamma   90.00
#
_symmetry.space_group_name_H-M   'P 1'
#
loop_
_entity.id
_entity.type
_entity.pdbx_description
1 polymer ?
#
loop_
_entity_poly.entity_id
_entity_poly.type
_entity_poly.pdbx_seq_one_letter_code
_entity_poly.pdbx_strand_id
1 'polypeptide(L)'
;MAEVTTLHLIRHGQTDANASGRIQGQSESSLSKEGYAQSVRLAEAVVGLRPVAVYASDLVRARDTATPMAMSLGLTLNLDRRLRERAYGILE
;
A
#
# COMPACT_ATOMS: atom_id res chain seq x y z
N MET A 1 -10.95 -29.93 8.55
CA MET A 1 -10.51 -28.73 9.28
C MET A 1 -10.82 -27.55 8.38
N ALA A 2 -11.41 -26.46 8.88
CA ALA A 2 -11.66 -25.28 8.05
C ALA A 2 -10.30 -24.68 7.64
N GLU A 3 -10.14 -24.34 6.37
CA GLU A 3 -8.98 -23.59 5.91
C GLU A 3 -8.98 -22.20 6.54
N VAL A 4 -7.83 -21.77 7.06
CA VAL A 4 -7.66 -20.45 7.65
C VAL A 4 -7.09 -19.52 6.58
N THR A 5 -7.76 -18.39 6.35
CA THR A 5 -7.24 -17.34 5.48
C THR A 5 -6.38 -16.38 6.30
N THR A 6 -5.10 -16.27 5.94
CA THR A 6 -4.20 -15.27 6.52
C THR A 6 -4.29 -13.97 5.72
N LEU A 7 -4.51 -12.85 6.40
CA LEU A 7 -4.51 -11.51 5.80
C LEU A 7 -3.31 -10.70 6.32
N HIS A 8 -2.48 -10.22 5.40
CA HIS A 8 -1.38 -9.31 5.71
C HIS A 8 -1.81 -7.87 5.41
N LEU A 9 -1.82 -7.02 6.44
CA LEU A 9 -2.18 -5.61 6.32
C LEU A 9 -0.91 -4.76 6.26
N ILE A 10 -0.73 -4.03 5.17
CA ILE A 10 0.43 -3.18 4.94
C ILE A 10 -0.03 -1.74 4.75
N ARG A 11 0.57 -0.81 5.50
CA ARG A 11 0.40 0.62 5.29
C ARG A 11 1.32 1.07 4.15
N HIS A 12 0.86 2.04 3.36
CA HIS A 12 1.69 2.67 2.33
C HIS A 12 3.01 3.22 2.91
N GLY A 13 4.04 3.30 2.08
CA GLY A 13 5.33 3.89 2.42
C GLY A 13 5.23 5.39 2.76
N GLN A 14 6.33 5.96 3.25
CA GLN A 14 6.40 7.37 3.63
C GLN A 14 5.98 8.31 2.47
N THR A 15 5.29 9.40 2.80
CA THR A 15 4.98 10.53 1.91
C THR A 15 5.47 11.82 2.58
N ASP A 16 5.70 12.89 1.83
CA ASP A 16 6.12 14.16 2.46
C ASP A 16 5.07 14.72 3.42
N ALA A 17 3.78 14.46 3.14
CA ALA A 17 2.67 14.83 4.00
C ALA A 17 2.69 14.05 5.32
N ASN A 18 2.90 12.72 5.30
CA ASN A 18 2.97 11.98 6.57
C ASN A 18 4.24 12.29 7.38
N ALA A 19 5.36 12.57 6.71
CA ALA A 19 6.61 12.95 7.37
C ALA A 19 6.50 14.30 8.10
N SER A 20 5.63 15.18 7.60
CA SER A 20 5.31 16.48 8.19
C SER A 20 4.06 16.47 9.09
N GLY A 21 3.47 15.31 9.35
CA GLY A 21 2.29 15.17 10.22
C GLY A 21 0.98 15.72 9.64
N ARG A 22 0.90 15.93 8.33
CA ARG A 22 -0.32 16.41 7.66
C ARG A 22 -1.30 15.28 7.39
N ILE A 23 -2.58 15.58 7.60
CA ILE A 23 -3.69 14.74 7.15
C ILE A 23 -3.66 14.72 5.61
N GLN A 24 -3.98 13.55 5.03
CA GLN A 24 -4.01 13.38 3.57
C GLN A 24 -5.40 12.98 3.07
N GLY A 25 -6.18 12.25 3.87
CA GLY A 25 -7.46 11.68 3.45
C GLY A 25 -7.41 11.01 2.09
N GLN A 26 -8.25 11.42 1.15
CA GLN A 26 -8.29 10.88 -0.21
C GLN A 26 -7.54 11.74 -1.24
N SER A 27 -6.87 12.79 -0.80
CA SER A 27 -6.03 13.61 -1.66
C SER A 27 -4.85 12.81 -2.22
N GLU A 28 -4.49 13.15 -3.45
CA GLU A 28 -3.37 12.54 -4.14
C GLU A 28 -2.06 12.94 -3.47
N SER A 29 -1.22 11.95 -3.21
CA SER A 29 0.07 12.13 -2.57
C SER A 29 1.01 11.03 -3.03
N SER A 30 2.17 11.41 -3.56
CA SER A 30 3.19 10.44 -3.95
C SER A 30 4.03 10.00 -2.76
N LEU A 31 4.70 8.86 -2.91
CA LEU A 31 5.72 8.43 -1.94
C LEU A 31 6.90 9.41 -1.94
N SER A 32 7.50 9.60 -0.77
CA SER A 32 8.81 10.24 -0.66
C SER A 32 9.89 9.30 -1.17
N LYS A 33 11.13 9.78 -1.30
CA LYS A 33 12.29 8.93 -1.62
C LYS A 33 12.43 7.75 -0.64
N GLU A 34 12.19 7.99 0.64
CA GLU A 34 12.19 6.94 1.66
C GLU A 34 11.00 5.99 1.48
N GLY A 35 9.82 6.49 1.12
CA GLY A 35 8.66 5.66 0.80
C GLY A 35 8.91 4.69 -0.34
N TYR A 36 9.60 5.12 -1.41
CA TYR A 36 10.01 4.23 -2.49
C TYR A 36 11.08 3.20 -2.04
N ALA A 37 12.01 3.58 -1.16
CA ALA A 37 12.95 2.62 -0.58
C ALA A 37 12.22 1.57 0.27
N GLN A 38 11.19 1.97 1.02
CA GLN A 38 10.34 1.07 1.79
C GLN A 38 9.56 0.10 0.91
N SER A 39 9.02 0.55 -0.22
CA SER A 39 8.27 -0.32 -1.14
C SER A 39 9.16 -1.41 -1.75
N VAL A 40 10.42 -1.09 -2.04
CA VAL A 40 11.40 -2.08 -2.52
C VAL A 40 11.71 -3.12 -1.44
N ARG A 41 12.03 -2.68 -0.21
CA ARG A 41 12.30 -3.60 0.92
C ARG A 41 11.09 -4.49 1.25
N LEU A 42 9.88 -3.95 1.12
CA LEU A 42 8.65 -4.72 1.28
C LEU A 42 8.57 -5.87 0.26
N ALA A 43 8.87 -5.59 -1.01
CA ALA A 43 8.81 -6.59 -2.08
C ALA A 43 9.76 -7.78 -1.85
N GLU A 44 10.88 -7.55 -1.17
CA GLU A 44 11.83 -8.60 -0.76
C GLU A 44 11.29 -9.42 0.43
N ALA A 45 10.73 -8.75 1.43
CA ALA A 45 10.28 -9.38 2.68
C ALA A 45 9.07 -10.32 2.51
N VAL A 46 8.21 -10.04 1.53
CA VAL A 46 6.92 -10.71 1.35
C VAL A 46 6.98 -12.00 0.52
N VAL A 47 8.08 -12.26 -0.18
CA VAL A 47 8.24 -13.48 -1.00
C VAL A 47 8.05 -14.75 -0.17
N GLY A 48 8.58 -14.77 1.06
CA GLY A 48 8.48 -15.92 1.97
C GLY A 48 7.06 -16.18 2.51
N LEU A 49 6.17 -15.18 2.44
CA LEU A 49 4.81 -15.29 2.96
C LEU A 49 3.87 -16.04 2.01
N ARG A 50 4.27 -16.23 0.74
CA ARG A 50 3.49 -16.92 -0.31
C ARG A 50 2.02 -16.44 -0.39
N PRO A 51 1.76 -15.11 -0.46
CA PRO A 51 0.41 -14.63 -0.70
C PRO A 51 -0.08 -15.09 -2.07
N VAL A 52 -1.39 -15.30 -2.20
CA VAL A 52 -2.04 -15.70 -3.46
C VAL A 52 -2.78 -14.56 -4.14
N ALA A 53 -2.89 -13.40 -3.48
CA ALA A 53 -3.53 -12.21 -4.02
C ALA A 53 -2.96 -10.94 -3.39
N VAL A 54 -2.95 -9.85 -4.17
CA VAL A 54 -2.55 -8.52 -3.72
C VAL A 54 -3.68 -7.54 -4.00
N TYR A 55 -4.06 -6.77 -2.99
CA TYR A 55 -5.06 -5.72 -3.06
C TYR A 55 -4.50 -4.41 -2.50
N ALA A 56 -4.89 -3.29 -3.09
CA ALA A 56 -4.58 -1.96 -2.57
C ALA A 56 -5.71 -0.98 -2.88
N SER A 57 -5.77 0.14 -2.16
CA SER A 57 -6.55 1.28 -2.63
C SER A 57 -5.96 1.81 -3.93
N ASP A 58 -6.78 2.50 -4.71
CA ASP A 58 -6.36 3.17 -5.94
C ASP A 58 -5.58 4.49 -5.73
N LEU A 59 -5.36 4.92 -4.48
CA LEU A 59 -4.52 6.09 -4.16
C LEU A 59 -3.06 5.83 -4.56
N VAL A 60 -2.42 6.82 -5.19
CA VAL A 60 -1.05 6.68 -5.75
C VAL A 60 -0.06 6.12 -4.73
N ARG A 61 -0.02 6.67 -3.50
CA ARG A 61 0.86 6.17 -2.43
C ARG A 61 0.69 4.67 -2.12
N ALA A 62 -0.54 4.15 -2.14
CA ALA A 62 -0.80 2.74 -1.87
C ALA A 62 -0.42 1.87 -3.08
N ARG A 63 -0.80 2.30 -4.28
CA ARG A 63 -0.45 1.62 -5.54
C ARG A 63 1.06 1.52 -5.71
N ASP A 64 1.78 2.62 -5.52
CA ASP A 64 3.24 2.67 -5.68
C ASP A 64 3.93 1.82 -4.61
N THR A 65 3.36 1.73 -3.41
CA THR A 65 3.90 0.83 -2.36
C THR A 65 3.73 -0.64 -2.73
N ALA A 66 2.56 -1.01 -3.27
CA ALA A 66 2.22 -2.41 -3.55
C ALA A 66 2.78 -2.93 -4.89
N THR A 67 3.07 -2.03 -5.84
CA THR A 67 3.50 -2.42 -7.20
C THR A 67 4.76 -3.29 -7.20
N PRO A 68 5.86 -2.93 -6.49
CA PRO A 68 7.07 -3.75 -6.46
C PRO A 68 6.81 -5.16 -5.92
N MET A 69 5.99 -5.29 -4.88
CA MET A 69 5.60 -6.58 -4.30
C MET A 69 4.74 -7.40 -5.28
N ALA A 70 3.75 -6.80 -5.92
CA ALA A 70 2.92 -7.50 -6.90
C ALA A 70 3.77 -8.03 -8.06
N MET A 71 4.72 -7.23 -8.54
CA MET A 71 5.67 -7.63 -9.57
C MET A 71 6.60 -8.76 -9.11
N SER A 72 7.16 -8.69 -7.90
CA SER A 72 8.08 -9.73 -7.38
C SER A 72 7.38 -11.07 -7.15
N LEU A 73 6.10 -11.03 -6.80
CA LEU A 73 5.26 -12.22 -6.61
C LEU A 73 4.66 -12.76 -7.92
N GLY A 74 4.75 -12.00 -9.02
CA GLY A 74 4.07 -12.34 -10.28
C GLY A 74 2.55 -12.31 -10.19
N LEU A 75 1.99 -11.49 -9.31
CA LEU A 75 0.55 -11.39 -9.04
C LEU A 75 -0.03 -10.09 -9.61
N THR A 76 -1.31 -10.13 -9.97
CA THR A 76 -2.05 -8.92 -10.32
C THR A 76 -2.27 -8.05 -9.08
N LEU A 77 -1.96 -6.75 -9.21
CA LEU A 77 -2.32 -5.74 -8.21
C LEU A 77 -3.80 -5.33 -8.42
N ASN A 78 -4.68 -5.83 -7.56
CA ASN A 78 -6.11 -5.50 -7.62
C ASN A 78 -6.37 -4.18 -6.88
N LEU A 79 -6.86 -3.17 -7.60
CA LEU A 79 -7.20 -1.87 -7.01
C LEU A 79 -8.66 -1.85 -6.57
N ASP A 80 -8.91 -1.40 -5.34
CA ASP A 80 -10.26 -1.32 -4.78
C ASP A 80 -10.47 0.00 -4.03
N ARG A 81 -11.41 0.82 -4.52
CA ARG A 81 -11.76 2.13 -3.94
C ARG A 81 -12.29 2.03 -2.51
N ARG A 82 -12.84 0.88 -2.11
CA ARG A 82 -13.33 0.64 -0.74
C ARG A 82 -12.21 0.55 0.29
N LEU A 83 -10.96 0.37 -0.16
CA LEU A 83 -9.76 0.35 0.69
C LEU A 83 -9.13 1.74 0.88
N ARG A 84 -9.71 2.80 0.29
CA ARG A 84 -9.22 4.17 0.47
C ARG A 84 -9.24 4.58 1.95
N GLU A 85 -8.28 5.43 2.31
CA GLU A 85 -8.30 6.13 3.58
C GLU A 85 -9.63 6.91 3.75
N ARG A 86 -10.01 7.14 5.00
CA ARG A 86 -11.16 7.97 5.34
C ARG A 86 -11.03 9.33 4.66
N ALA A 87 -12.12 9.78 4.03
CA ALA A 87 -12.21 11.16 3.56
C ALA A 87 -12.30 12.11 4.77
N TYR A 88 -11.44 13.12 4.80
CA TYR A 88 -11.40 14.14 5.85
C TYR A 88 -12.04 15.46 5.42
N GLY A 89 -12.47 15.56 4.16
CA GLY A 89 -13.20 16.73 3.65
C GLY A 89 -12.36 18.00 3.72
N ILE A 90 -12.86 19.04 4.39
CA ILE A 90 -12.19 20.34 4.53
C ILE A 90 -10.87 20.29 5.34
N LEU A 91 -10.57 19.15 5.96
CA LEU A 91 -9.36 18.93 6.74
C LEU A 91 -8.24 18.24 5.94
N GLU A 92 -8.48 17.93 4.67
CA GLU A 92 -7.46 17.41 3.73
C GLU A 92 -6.54 18.51 3.19
#